data_AF-A0A1G7MU47-F1
#
_entry.id   AF-A0A1G7MU47-F1
#
_cell.length_a   1.000
_cell.length_b   1.000
_cell.length_c   1.000
_cell.angle_alpha   90.00
_cell.angle_beta   90.00
_cell.angle_gamma   90.00
#
_symmetry.space_group_name_H-M   'P 1'
#
loop_
_entity.id
_entity.type
_entity.pdbx_description
1 polymer ?
#
loop_
_entity_poly.entity_id
_entity_poly.type
_entity_poly.pdbx_seq_one_letter_code
_entity_poly.pdbx_strand_id
1 'polypeptide(L)'
;MAVKKVSRKFHTYHLELPYINNQRINIRLTVNQKKQIPLKAEIDYSRTTVEPEKAEKLLSDIHWVIKKRNEKEDIISPIITTWEQEDTLIAACLDKKYKVKKASIREQIDLAEDDILEVPDNDRFICWWPDPETWKELEEYLKMAPITELTLPFFSFNEFHKRPDIEANTAAFIEKIQAKESSAKRIENKIKEYKSRRYAEYLHRLKTAALFGIKNNIDVKVTLASVEEALEFFKREKMDPLSNVSWTATTDIFPLMEKYAVEEEVIEPIRSMSGLTAVVYGISYMPKINPVPDAVRIITYAEKKPIFNTIIWFNPIDVETAREESSQIIMDELDRLGVEEIYFEESFLSFKTLA
;
A
#
# COMPACT_ATOMS: atom_id res chain seq x y z
N MET A 1 16.26 -55.38 17.84
CA MET A 1 15.31 -54.37 17.33
C MET A 1 16.09 -53.23 16.71
N ALA A 2 16.11 -53.12 15.38
CA ALA A 2 16.79 -52.04 14.69
C ALA A 2 15.92 -50.78 14.73
N VAL A 3 16.40 -49.74 15.40
CA VAL A 3 15.79 -48.40 15.38
C VAL A 3 16.02 -47.85 13.96
N LYS A 4 14.99 -47.91 13.11
CA LYS A 4 15.00 -47.19 11.83
C LYS A 4 15.16 -45.70 12.13
N LYS A 5 16.35 -45.15 11.88
CA LYS A 5 16.57 -43.71 11.75
C LYS A 5 15.69 -43.23 10.59
N VAL A 6 14.50 -42.74 10.90
CA VAL A 6 13.69 -41.97 9.95
C VAL A 6 14.46 -40.67 9.73
N SER A 7 15.24 -40.59 8.64
CA SER A 7 15.77 -39.29 8.21
C SER A 7 14.56 -38.41 7.91
N ARG A 8 14.33 -37.41 8.76
CA ARG A 8 13.31 -36.40 8.47
C ARG A 8 13.86 -35.59 7.29
N LYS A 9 13.28 -35.77 6.11
CA LYS A 9 13.60 -34.93 4.95
C LYS A 9 13.00 -33.55 5.19
N PHE A 10 13.87 -32.61 5.55
CA PHE A 10 13.54 -31.20 5.62
C PHE A 10 14.02 -30.53 4.35
N HIS A 11 13.30 -29.50 3.92
CA HIS A 11 13.71 -28.66 2.81
C HIS A 11 13.58 -27.20 3.23
N THR A 12 14.50 -26.37 2.76
CA THR A 12 14.52 -24.93 3.05
C THR A 12 14.29 -24.18 1.76
N TYR A 13 13.19 -23.46 1.71
CA TYR A 13 12.82 -22.59 0.61
C TYR A 13 13.35 -21.18 0.86
N HIS A 14 13.89 -20.55 -0.18
CA HIS A 14 14.28 -19.15 -0.16
C HIS A 14 13.17 -18.34 -0.84
N LEU A 15 12.46 -17.53 -0.05
CA LEU A 15 11.27 -16.81 -0.47
C LEU A 15 11.50 -15.30 -0.36
N GLU A 16 10.89 -14.54 -1.27
CA GLU A 16 10.84 -13.08 -1.21
C GLU A 16 9.37 -12.66 -1.05
N LEU A 17 9.04 -12.06 0.08
CA LEU A 17 7.76 -11.40 0.31
C LEU A 17 7.86 -9.94 -0.16
N PRO A 18 7.06 -9.50 -1.15
CA PRO A 18 6.92 -8.09 -1.47
C PRO A 18 6.24 -7.35 -0.31
N TYR A 19 6.66 -6.11 -0.06
CA TYR A 19 6.09 -5.22 0.94
C TYR A 19 5.96 -3.80 0.40
N ILE A 20 5.52 -2.87 1.24
CA ILE A 20 5.19 -1.50 0.84
C ILE A 20 6.35 -0.79 0.14
N ASN A 21 6.05 0.10 -0.80
CA ASN A 21 7.00 0.95 -1.53
C ASN A 21 8.20 0.18 -2.11
N ASN A 22 7.95 -0.99 -2.72
CA ASN A 22 8.97 -1.89 -3.27
C ASN A 22 9.97 -2.49 -2.25
N GLN A 23 9.68 -2.39 -0.96
CA GLN A 23 10.44 -3.13 0.05
C GLN A 23 10.16 -4.63 -0.04
N ARG A 24 11.03 -5.43 0.57
CA ARG A 24 10.93 -6.89 0.57
C ARG A 24 11.45 -7.52 1.85
N ILE A 25 10.83 -8.62 2.24
CA ILE A 25 11.27 -9.49 3.33
C ILE A 25 11.78 -10.78 2.70
N ASN A 26 13.08 -11.05 2.85
CA ASN A 26 13.70 -12.29 2.36
C ASN A 26 13.64 -13.31 3.49
N ILE A 27 13.14 -14.51 3.19
CA ILE A 27 12.82 -15.52 4.20
C ILE A 27 13.45 -16.85 3.82
N ARG A 28 13.94 -17.57 4.82
CA ARG A 28 14.25 -19.00 4.73
C ARG A 28 13.16 -19.78 5.43
N LEU A 29 12.28 -20.41 4.66
CA LEU A 29 11.18 -21.23 5.16
C LEU A 29 11.60 -22.70 5.19
N THR A 30 11.80 -23.24 6.39
CA THR A 30 12.11 -24.66 6.59
C THR A 30 10.84 -25.46 6.79
N VAL A 31 10.69 -26.52 5.99
CA VAL A 31 9.46 -27.31 5.86
C VAL A 31 9.74 -28.79 6.09
N ASN A 32 8.80 -29.48 6.75
CA ASN A 32 8.78 -30.93 6.78
C ASN A 32 8.14 -31.48 5.50
N GLN A 33 8.94 -31.93 4.53
CA GLN A 33 8.43 -32.39 3.23
C GLN A 33 7.41 -33.53 3.32
N LYS A 34 7.50 -34.39 4.35
CA LYS A 34 6.57 -35.51 4.50
C LYS A 34 5.19 -35.06 4.96
N LYS A 35 5.14 -34.03 5.81
CA LYS A 35 3.89 -33.53 6.39
C LYS A 35 3.37 -32.25 5.71
N GLN A 36 4.19 -31.61 4.88
CA GLN A 36 3.94 -30.28 4.32
C GLN A 36 3.60 -29.24 5.39
N ILE A 37 4.35 -29.26 6.49
CA ILE A 37 4.14 -28.34 7.62
C ILE A 37 5.34 -27.39 7.73
N PRO A 38 5.10 -26.06 7.85
CA PRO A 38 6.15 -25.10 8.14
C PRO A 38 6.73 -25.38 9.53
N LEU A 39 8.06 -25.44 9.64
CA LEU A 39 8.75 -25.65 10.91
C LEU A 39 9.36 -24.35 11.44
N LYS A 40 9.90 -23.53 10.54
CA LYS A 40 10.59 -22.29 10.88
C LYS A 40 10.59 -21.35 9.69
N ALA A 41 10.31 -20.07 9.93
CA ALA A 41 10.56 -18.98 8.98
C ALA A 41 11.63 -18.06 9.59
N GLU A 42 12.72 -17.84 8.89
CA GLU A 42 13.83 -16.98 9.33
C GLU A 42 14.02 -15.82 8.37
N ILE A 43 14.16 -14.60 8.91
CA ILE A 43 14.46 -13.42 8.10
C ILE A 43 15.94 -13.45 7.72
N ASP A 44 16.22 -13.29 6.44
CA ASP A 44 17.55 -12.96 5.95
C ASP A 44 17.75 -11.44 6.03
N TYR A 45 18.24 -10.95 7.18
CA TYR A 45 18.44 -9.52 7.43
C TYR A 45 19.45 -8.87 6.48
N SER A 46 20.31 -9.67 5.82
CA SER A 46 21.28 -9.14 4.85
C SER A 46 20.65 -8.76 3.50
N ARG A 47 19.49 -9.34 3.19
CA ARG A 47 18.77 -9.14 1.92
C ARG A 47 17.43 -8.40 2.07
N THR A 48 16.88 -8.42 3.28
CA THR A 48 15.64 -7.74 3.64
C THR A 48 15.84 -6.23 3.66
N THR A 49 14.91 -5.49 3.06
CA THR A 49 14.94 -4.01 3.01
C THR A 49 13.95 -3.36 3.97
N VAL A 50 13.12 -4.17 4.63
CA VAL A 50 12.21 -3.77 5.71
C VAL A 50 13.01 -3.71 7.02
N GLU A 51 12.63 -2.79 7.92
CA GLU A 51 13.26 -2.71 9.24
C GLU A 51 13.06 -4.02 10.03
N PRO A 52 14.10 -4.57 10.69
CA PRO A 52 14.05 -5.89 11.33
C PRO A 52 12.83 -6.12 12.23
N GLU A 53 12.56 -5.19 13.16
CA GLU A 53 11.44 -5.31 14.10
C GLU A 53 10.08 -5.31 13.39
N LYS A 54 9.94 -4.52 12.32
CA LYS A 54 8.72 -4.50 11.51
C LYS A 54 8.57 -5.80 10.73
N ALA A 55 9.64 -6.29 10.13
CA ALA A 55 9.63 -7.55 9.40
C ALA A 55 9.24 -8.74 10.31
N GLU A 56 9.75 -8.78 11.54
CA GLU A 56 9.39 -9.83 12.52
C GLU A 56 7.90 -9.80 12.88
N LYS A 57 7.36 -8.62 13.17
CA LYS A 57 5.92 -8.44 13.46
C LYS A 57 5.06 -8.87 12.28
N LEU A 58 5.42 -8.46 11.06
CA LEU A 58 4.72 -8.87 9.84
C LEU A 58 4.74 -10.38 9.63
N LEU A 59 5.91 -11.02 9.78
CA LEU A 59 6.03 -12.48 9.62
C LEU A 59 5.28 -13.27 10.69
N SER A 60 5.22 -12.75 11.91
CA SER A 60 4.47 -13.41 13.00
C SER A 60 2.98 -13.53 12.70
N ASP A 61 2.49 -12.74 11.75
CA ASP A 61 1.09 -12.66 11.37
C ASP A 61 0.74 -13.42 10.09
N ILE A 62 1.71 -14.14 9.52
CA ILE A 62 1.54 -14.92 8.30
C ILE A 62 1.18 -16.37 8.65
N HIS A 63 0.11 -16.85 8.04
CA HIS A 63 -0.24 -18.26 8.03
C HIS A 63 0.32 -18.94 6.77
N TRP A 64 1.21 -19.90 6.94
CA TRP A 64 1.83 -20.61 5.82
C TRP A 64 1.01 -21.84 5.42
N VAL A 65 0.64 -21.91 4.14
CA VAL A 65 0.03 -23.09 3.52
C VAL A 65 1.05 -23.69 2.55
N ILE A 66 1.33 -24.98 2.68
CA ILE A 66 2.30 -25.69 1.84
C ILE A 66 1.63 -26.96 1.34
N LYS A 67 1.65 -27.17 0.04
CA LYS A 67 0.94 -28.28 -0.60
C LYS A 67 1.66 -28.77 -1.83
N LYS A 68 1.31 -29.96 -2.27
CA LYS A 68 1.66 -30.38 -3.63
C LYS A 68 0.73 -29.75 -4.65
N ARG A 69 1.23 -29.50 -5.85
CA ARG A 69 0.48 -28.83 -6.92
C ARG A 69 -0.83 -29.54 -7.29
N ASN A 70 -0.84 -30.87 -7.25
CA ASN A 70 -1.99 -31.70 -7.63
C ASN A 70 -2.86 -32.15 -6.44
N GLU A 71 -2.61 -31.65 -5.23
CA GLU A 71 -3.48 -31.93 -4.09
C GLU A 71 -4.82 -31.18 -4.23
N LYS A 72 -5.88 -31.74 -3.63
CA LYS A 72 -7.22 -31.17 -3.70
C LYS A 72 -7.22 -29.71 -3.23
N GLU A 73 -7.98 -28.86 -3.92
CA GLU A 73 -8.17 -27.48 -3.51
C GLU A 73 -8.76 -27.41 -2.09
N ASP A 74 -8.10 -26.65 -1.21
CA ASP A 74 -8.68 -26.30 0.09
C ASP A 74 -9.09 -24.83 0.04
N ILE A 75 -10.13 -24.55 0.82
CA ILE A 75 -10.55 -23.19 1.15
C ILE A 75 -9.61 -22.66 2.23
N ILE A 76 -8.80 -21.66 1.89
CA ILE A 76 -7.78 -21.10 2.78
C ILE A 76 -8.02 -19.61 3.04
N SER A 77 -7.35 -19.09 4.08
CA SER A 77 -7.30 -17.65 4.31
C SER A 77 -6.70 -16.91 3.11
N PRO A 78 -6.99 -15.61 2.94
CA PRO A 78 -6.55 -14.89 1.76
C PRO A 78 -5.02 -14.87 1.56
N ILE A 79 -4.57 -15.13 0.33
CA ILE A 79 -3.17 -15.26 -0.07
C ILE A 79 -2.51 -13.89 -0.27
N ILE A 80 -1.54 -13.53 0.57
CA ILE A 80 -0.71 -12.34 0.36
C ILE A 80 0.13 -12.51 -0.92
N THR A 81 0.78 -13.68 -1.05
CA THR A 81 1.57 -14.07 -2.22
C THR A 81 1.81 -15.59 -2.23
N THR A 82 2.16 -16.13 -3.40
CA THR A 82 2.45 -17.54 -3.64
C THR A 82 3.85 -17.74 -4.26
N TRP A 83 4.37 -18.96 -4.11
CA TRP A 83 5.56 -19.42 -4.80
C TRP A 83 5.35 -20.87 -5.25
N GLU A 84 5.64 -21.14 -6.52
CA GLU A 84 5.71 -22.50 -7.06
C GLU A 84 7.18 -22.92 -7.19
N GLN A 85 7.57 -24.00 -6.51
CA GLN A 85 8.90 -24.59 -6.64
C GLN A 85 8.78 -26.12 -6.76
N GLU A 86 9.23 -26.65 -7.90
CA GLU A 86 9.08 -28.07 -8.27
C GLU A 86 7.60 -28.50 -8.31
N ASP A 87 7.19 -29.45 -7.47
CA ASP A 87 5.80 -29.92 -7.31
C ASP A 87 5.14 -29.34 -6.05
N THR A 88 5.72 -28.31 -5.44
CA THR A 88 5.22 -27.69 -4.20
C THR A 88 4.73 -26.27 -4.46
N LEU A 89 3.50 -26.00 -4.03
CA LEU A 89 2.95 -24.66 -3.88
C LEU A 89 3.11 -24.21 -2.42
N ILE A 90 3.65 -23.00 -2.24
CA ILE A 90 3.75 -22.33 -0.95
C ILE A 90 2.92 -21.06 -1.04
N ALA A 91 2.07 -20.82 -0.05
CA ALA A 91 1.29 -19.58 0.06
C ALA A 91 1.49 -18.96 1.43
N ALA A 92 1.78 -17.66 1.44
CA ALA A 92 1.71 -16.83 2.63
C ALA A 92 0.30 -16.24 2.70
N CYS A 93 -0.44 -16.57 3.76
CA CYS A 93 -1.84 -16.20 3.91
C CYS A 93 -2.04 -15.27 5.10
N LEU A 94 -3.07 -14.42 5.03
CA LEU A 94 -3.51 -13.59 6.13
C LEU A 94 -4.02 -14.42 7.31
N ASP A 95 -3.79 -13.92 8.53
CA ASP A 95 -4.41 -14.49 9.71
C ASP A 95 -5.95 -14.33 9.68
N LYS A 96 -6.65 -15.29 10.29
CA LYS A 96 -8.12 -15.30 10.39
C LYS A 96 -8.68 -14.09 11.13
N LYS A 97 -7.90 -13.40 11.97
CA LYS A 97 -8.32 -12.21 12.74
C LYS A 97 -8.83 -11.08 11.83
N TYR A 98 -8.36 -11.03 10.57
CA TYR A 98 -8.75 -10.01 9.61
C TYR A 98 -10.15 -10.21 9.00
N LYS A 99 -10.82 -11.34 9.27
CA LYS A 99 -12.21 -11.61 8.84
C LYS A 99 -12.46 -11.46 7.33
N VAL A 100 -11.42 -11.51 6.50
CA VAL A 100 -11.53 -11.51 5.04
C VAL A 100 -11.98 -12.91 4.58
N LYS A 101 -12.83 -12.96 3.56
CA LYS A 101 -13.48 -14.20 3.12
C LYS A 101 -12.44 -15.21 2.64
N LYS A 102 -12.63 -16.47 3.02
CA LYS A 102 -11.82 -17.58 2.52
C LYS A 102 -12.30 -18.01 1.15
N ALA A 103 -11.37 -18.41 0.29
CA ALA A 103 -11.64 -18.88 -1.06
C ALA A 103 -10.69 -20.04 -1.42
N SER A 104 -10.94 -20.71 -2.53
CA SER A 104 -10.02 -21.70 -3.08
C SER A 104 -8.68 -21.03 -3.45
N ILE A 105 -7.59 -21.80 -3.40
CA ILE A 105 -6.27 -21.30 -3.81
C ILE A 105 -6.30 -20.78 -5.24
N ARG A 106 -6.95 -21.53 -6.13
CA ARG A 106 -7.02 -21.21 -7.56
C ARG A 106 -7.81 -19.94 -7.80
N GLU A 107 -9.00 -19.82 -7.20
CA GLU A 107 -9.80 -18.59 -7.24
C GLU A 107 -8.98 -17.37 -6.82
N GLN A 108 -8.13 -17.50 -5.80
CA GLN A 108 -7.31 -16.40 -5.31
C GLN A 108 -6.07 -16.09 -6.16
N ILE A 109 -5.50 -17.08 -6.85
CA ILE A 109 -4.39 -16.87 -7.79
C ILE A 109 -4.93 -16.23 -9.06
N ASP A 110 -6.04 -16.74 -9.61
CA ASP A 110 -6.69 -16.20 -10.80
C ASP A 110 -7.14 -14.73 -10.57
N LEU A 111 -7.55 -14.39 -9.33
CA LEU A 111 -7.84 -13.01 -8.92
C LEU A 111 -6.62 -12.07 -8.94
N ALA A 112 -5.40 -12.61 -8.79
CA ALA A 112 -4.17 -11.84 -8.81
C ALA A 112 -3.54 -11.73 -10.20
N GLU A 113 -4.04 -12.50 -11.18
CA GLU A 113 -3.50 -12.60 -12.56
C GLU A 113 -4.41 -11.94 -13.62
N ASP A 114 -5.30 -11.02 -13.21
CA ASP A 114 -6.09 -10.09 -14.07
C ASP A 114 -7.31 -10.62 -14.86
N ASP A 115 -7.75 -11.88 -14.70
CA ASP A 115 -8.80 -12.45 -15.56
C ASP A 115 -10.20 -12.67 -14.92
N ILE A 116 -10.45 -12.16 -13.71
CA ILE A 116 -11.76 -12.36 -13.03
C ILE A 116 -12.55 -11.06 -12.89
N LEU A 117 -13.56 -10.91 -13.75
CA LEU A 117 -14.56 -9.83 -13.74
C LEU A 117 -15.48 -9.83 -12.50
N GLU A 118 -15.61 -10.94 -11.78
CA GLU A 118 -16.49 -11.07 -10.61
C GLU A 118 -15.71 -11.50 -9.36
N VAL A 119 -15.29 -10.53 -8.55
CA VAL A 119 -14.60 -10.80 -7.27
C VAL A 119 -15.63 -10.80 -6.13
N PRO A 120 -15.79 -11.90 -5.38
CA PRO A 120 -16.83 -11.98 -4.34
C PRO A 120 -16.55 -11.20 -3.05
N ASP A 121 -15.41 -10.50 -2.92
CA ASP A 121 -15.01 -9.77 -1.70
C ASP A 121 -14.17 -8.52 -2.03
N ASN A 122 -14.85 -7.37 -2.20
CA ASN A 122 -14.23 -6.07 -2.49
C ASN A 122 -13.23 -5.61 -1.41
N ASP A 123 -13.36 -6.15 -0.19
CA ASP A 123 -12.57 -5.74 0.96
C ASP A 123 -11.07 -5.98 0.77
N ARG A 124 -10.70 -6.89 -0.13
CA ARG A 124 -9.30 -7.22 -0.42
C ARG A 124 -8.55 -6.12 -1.17
N PHE A 125 -9.27 -5.36 -1.98
CA PHE A 125 -8.74 -4.25 -2.75
C PHE A 125 -8.57 -2.98 -1.90
N ILE A 126 -9.30 -2.91 -0.78
CA ILE A 126 -9.11 -1.84 0.21
C ILE A 126 -7.73 -1.99 0.84
N CYS A 127 -7.38 -3.17 1.35
CA CYS A 127 -6.05 -3.40 1.93
C CYS A 127 -5.61 -4.85 1.74
N TRP A 128 -4.66 -5.06 0.81
CA TRP A 128 -4.22 -6.40 0.43
C TRP A 128 -3.53 -7.16 1.57
N TRP A 129 -2.69 -6.46 2.33
CA TRP A 129 -2.01 -6.97 3.51
C TRP A 129 -2.13 -5.95 4.64
N PRO A 130 -3.02 -6.14 5.63
CA PRO A 130 -3.25 -5.15 6.68
C PRO A 130 -2.06 -5.01 7.65
N ASP A 131 -1.90 -3.83 8.23
CA ASP A 131 -0.88 -3.53 9.23
C ASP A 131 -1.26 -4.15 10.60
N PRO A 132 -0.47 -5.09 11.16
CA PRO A 132 -0.84 -5.77 12.39
C PRO A 132 -0.94 -4.86 13.62
N GLU A 133 -0.14 -3.77 13.66
CA GLU A 133 -0.12 -2.84 14.80
C GLU A 133 -1.36 -1.97 14.78
N THR A 134 -1.68 -1.35 13.65
CA THR A 134 -2.89 -0.53 13.47
C THR A 134 -4.14 -1.35 13.75
N TRP A 135 -4.22 -2.59 13.26
CA TRP A 135 -5.34 -3.47 13.54
C TRP A 135 -5.51 -3.72 15.05
N LYS A 136 -4.40 -4.01 15.75
CA LYS A 136 -4.42 -4.25 17.19
C LYS A 136 -4.83 -3.01 17.98
N GLU A 137 -4.31 -1.84 17.62
CA GLU A 137 -4.68 -0.56 18.25
C GLU A 137 -6.20 -0.34 18.14
N LEU A 138 -6.78 -0.53 16.95
CA LEU A 138 -8.22 -0.39 16.74
C LEU A 138 -9.05 -1.44 17.50
N GLU A 139 -8.58 -2.68 17.60
CA GLU A 139 -9.20 -3.70 18.47
C GLU A 139 -9.18 -3.30 19.95
N GLU A 140 -8.12 -2.63 20.41
CA GLU A 140 -8.04 -2.12 21.78
C GLU A 140 -8.98 -0.93 21.99
N TYR A 141 -9.07 -0.01 21.02
CA TYR A 141 -10.02 1.10 21.07
C TYR A 141 -11.47 0.64 21.12
N LEU A 142 -11.87 -0.34 20.30
CA LEU A 142 -13.22 -0.91 20.31
C LEU A 142 -13.61 -1.55 21.65
N LYS A 143 -12.65 -2.05 22.42
CA LYS A 143 -12.91 -2.59 23.77
C LYS A 143 -13.19 -1.50 24.79
N MET A 144 -12.72 -0.28 24.55
CA MET A 144 -12.88 0.85 25.47
C MET A 144 -14.19 1.60 25.25
N ALA A 145 -14.62 1.77 23.99
CA ALA A 145 -15.84 2.47 23.65
C ALA A 145 -16.49 1.87 22.39
N PRO A 146 -17.84 1.85 22.32
CA PRO A 146 -18.53 1.51 21.08
C PRO A 146 -18.26 2.61 20.04
N ILE A 147 -17.64 2.22 18.92
CA ILE A 147 -17.41 3.10 17.77
C ILE A 147 -18.41 2.69 16.69
N THR A 148 -19.28 3.61 16.29
CA THR A 148 -20.26 3.39 15.22
C THR A 148 -19.84 3.99 13.90
N GLU A 149 -18.92 4.95 13.94
CA GLU A 149 -18.40 5.66 12.77
C GLU A 149 -16.88 5.87 12.91
N LEU A 150 -16.17 5.73 11.79
CA LEU A 150 -14.74 5.96 11.66
C LEU A 150 -14.49 6.92 10.49
N THR A 151 -14.12 8.15 10.81
CA THR A 151 -13.75 9.17 9.83
C THR A 151 -12.23 9.19 9.65
N LEU A 152 -11.77 8.97 8.43
CA LEU A 152 -10.36 8.81 8.07
C LEU A 152 -9.90 10.00 7.21
N PRO A 153 -8.96 10.83 7.68
CA PRO A 153 -8.49 11.97 6.90
C PRO A 153 -7.46 11.48 5.87
N PHE A 154 -7.78 11.63 4.59
CA PHE A 154 -6.91 11.34 3.46
C PHE A 154 -6.12 12.59 3.07
N PHE A 155 -4.80 12.53 3.24
CA PHE A 155 -3.85 13.51 2.75
C PHE A 155 -3.24 12.98 1.46
N SER A 156 -3.24 13.79 0.40
CA SER A 156 -2.44 13.50 -0.79
C SER A 156 -0.94 13.45 -0.44
N PHE A 157 -0.10 12.96 -1.36
CA PHE A 157 1.35 12.91 -1.12
C PHE A 157 1.92 14.28 -0.72
N ASN A 158 1.52 15.33 -1.44
CA ASN A 158 1.99 16.69 -1.19
C ASN A 158 1.40 17.27 0.10
N GLU A 159 0.09 17.08 0.35
CA GLU A 159 -0.53 17.53 1.61
C GLU A 159 0.06 16.83 2.83
N PHE A 160 0.31 15.52 2.77
CA PHE A 160 0.90 14.78 3.88
C PHE A 160 2.28 15.33 4.27
N HIS A 161 3.10 15.68 3.28
CA HIS A 161 4.44 16.20 3.50
C HIS A 161 4.49 17.68 3.90
N LYS A 162 3.39 18.43 3.77
CA LYS A 162 3.26 19.80 4.29
C LYS A 162 2.93 19.85 5.79
N ARG A 163 2.55 18.73 6.42
CA ARG A 163 2.18 18.71 7.83
C ARG A 163 3.40 19.02 8.71
N PRO A 164 3.34 19.98 9.66
CA PRO A 164 4.46 20.33 10.54
C PRO A 164 5.13 19.17 11.29
N ASP A 165 4.36 18.19 11.78
CA ASP A 165 4.92 16.99 12.44
C ASP A 165 5.73 16.12 11.47
N ILE A 166 5.30 16.03 10.22
CA ILE A 166 5.99 15.29 9.16
C ILE A 166 7.21 16.07 8.65
N GLU A 167 7.11 17.39 8.51
CA GLU A 167 8.23 18.26 8.15
C GLU A 167 9.34 18.21 9.20
N ALA A 168 9.00 18.30 10.49
CA ALA A 168 9.97 18.21 11.59
C ALA A 168 10.71 16.86 11.58
N ASN A 169 9.99 15.76 11.39
CA ASN A 169 10.58 14.43 11.26
C ASN A 169 11.50 14.32 10.03
N THR A 170 11.09 14.90 8.90
CA THR A 170 11.87 14.93 7.67
C THR A 170 13.14 15.76 7.83
N ALA A 171 13.07 16.92 8.48
CA ALA A 171 14.22 17.77 8.78
C ALA A 171 15.25 17.06 9.67
N ALA A 172 14.79 16.40 10.74
CA ALA A 172 15.66 15.60 11.62
C ALA A 172 16.35 14.45 10.87
N PHE A 173 15.65 13.81 9.92
CA PHE A 173 16.25 12.80 9.05
C PHE A 173 17.30 13.39 8.11
N ILE A 174 17.01 14.55 7.48
CA ILE A 174 17.93 15.24 6.58
C ILE A 174 19.23 15.57 7.30
N GLU A 175 19.16 16.15 8.50
CA GLU A 175 20.33 16.48 9.32
C GLU A 175 21.20 15.24 9.58
N LYS A 176 20.57 14.12 10.00
CA LYS A 176 21.25 12.85 10.26
C LYS A 176 21.94 12.28 9.02
N ILE A 177 21.35 12.44 7.83
CA ILE A 177 21.94 11.94 6.57
C ILE A 177 23.06 12.85 6.09
N GLN A 178 22.89 14.17 6.15
CA GLN A 178 23.93 15.14 5.79
C GLN A 178 25.19 14.98 6.66
N ALA A 179 25.04 14.58 7.92
CA ALA A 179 26.17 14.26 8.79
C ALA A 179 26.96 12.99 8.37
N LYS A 180 26.38 12.10 7.56
CA LYS A 180 26.94 10.79 7.20
C LYS A 180 27.27 10.60 5.72
N GLU A 181 26.70 11.44 4.86
CA GLU A 181 26.79 11.34 3.41
C GLU A 181 27.22 12.68 2.84
N SER A 182 28.25 12.69 2.00
CA SER A 182 28.76 13.91 1.36
C SER A 182 28.27 14.09 -0.08
N SER A 183 27.71 13.05 -0.69
CA SER A 183 27.19 13.11 -2.07
C SER A 183 25.77 13.69 -2.10
N ALA A 184 25.61 14.87 -2.70
CA ALA A 184 24.31 15.53 -2.87
C ALA A 184 23.26 14.62 -3.53
N LYS A 185 23.62 13.91 -4.61
CA LYS A 185 22.73 12.96 -5.30
C LYS A 185 22.28 11.80 -4.41
N ARG A 186 23.17 11.30 -3.54
CA ARG A 186 22.82 10.23 -2.59
C ARG A 186 21.94 10.76 -1.46
N ILE A 187 22.19 11.97 -0.98
CA ILE A 187 21.33 12.65 0.01
C ILE A 187 19.92 12.80 -0.57
N GLU A 188 19.81 13.36 -1.78
CA GLU A 188 18.52 13.54 -2.48
C GLU A 188 17.77 12.22 -2.63
N ASN A 189 18.43 11.17 -3.13
CA ASN A 189 17.81 9.85 -3.26
C ASN A 189 17.32 9.28 -1.92
N LYS A 190 18.10 9.44 -0.84
CA LYS A 190 17.71 9.00 0.51
C LYS A 190 16.51 9.77 1.05
N ILE A 191 16.42 11.08 0.76
CA ILE A 191 15.26 11.90 1.12
C ILE A 191 14.01 11.42 0.38
N LYS A 192 14.12 11.17 -0.94
CA LYS A 192 13.01 10.64 -1.76
C LYS A 192 12.53 9.28 -1.25
N GLU A 193 13.46 8.38 -0.92
CA GLU A 193 13.15 7.07 -0.33
C GLU A 193 12.48 7.20 1.04
N TYR A 194 12.95 8.12 1.88
CA TYR A 194 12.35 8.37 3.18
C TYR A 194 10.91 8.90 3.05
N LYS A 195 10.71 9.96 2.25
CA LYS A 195 9.39 10.56 2.03
C LYS A 195 8.38 9.54 1.50
N SER A 196 8.72 8.87 0.39
CA SER A 196 7.88 7.84 -0.21
C SER A 196 7.56 6.68 0.73
N ARG A 197 8.52 6.22 1.54
CA ARG A 197 8.27 5.17 2.54
C ARG A 197 7.29 5.65 3.62
N ARG A 198 7.49 6.86 4.16
CA ARG A 198 6.60 7.42 5.18
C ARG A 198 5.17 7.59 4.67
N TYR A 199 5.01 8.00 3.41
CA TYR A 199 3.69 8.09 2.80
C TYR A 199 3.05 6.72 2.57
N ALA A 200 3.82 5.73 2.11
CA ALA A 200 3.32 4.35 1.96
C ALA A 200 2.89 3.75 3.31
N GLU A 201 3.65 3.99 4.38
CA GLU A 201 3.28 3.58 5.75
C GLU A 201 1.99 4.29 6.22
N TYR A 202 1.82 5.57 5.87
CA TYR A 202 0.60 6.31 6.17
C TYR A 202 -0.62 5.69 5.45
N LEU A 203 -0.55 5.50 4.13
CA LEU A 203 -1.64 4.89 3.37
C LEU A 203 -1.93 3.46 3.80
N HIS A 204 -0.89 2.66 4.10
CA HIS A 204 -1.06 1.30 4.59
C HIS A 204 -1.90 1.27 5.88
N ARG A 205 -1.63 2.18 6.83
CA ARG A 205 -2.40 2.29 8.07
C ARG A 205 -3.81 2.82 7.85
N LEU A 206 -3.99 3.81 6.98
CA LEU A 206 -5.30 4.35 6.62
C LEU A 206 -6.19 3.27 5.99
N LYS A 207 -5.67 2.54 5.00
CA LYS A 207 -6.35 1.41 4.35
C LYS A 207 -6.64 0.27 5.33
N THR A 208 -5.72 -0.01 6.25
CA THR A 208 -5.94 -0.99 7.33
C THR A 208 -7.11 -0.57 8.24
N ALA A 209 -7.17 0.71 8.62
CA ALA A 209 -8.25 1.24 9.45
C ALA A 209 -9.60 1.21 8.72
N ALA A 210 -9.62 1.53 7.43
CA ALA A 210 -10.81 1.44 6.61
C ALA A 210 -11.35 0.00 6.53
N LEU A 211 -10.47 -0.96 6.21
CA LEU A 211 -10.81 -2.39 6.19
C LEU A 211 -11.32 -2.85 7.57
N PHE A 212 -10.66 -2.42 8.64
CA PHE A 212 -11.08 -2.75 10.00
C PHE A 212 -12.50 -2.27 10.29
N GLY A 213 -12.84 -1.02 9.92
CA GLY A 213 -14.18 -0.47 10.11
C GLY A 213 -15.24 -1.31 9.40
N ILE A 214 -15.02 -1.58 8.10
CA ILE A 214 -15.91 -2.39 7.27
C ILE A 214 -16.12 -3.80 7.86
N LYS A 215 -15.04 -4.49 8.24
CA LYS A 215 -15.12 -5.85 8.82
C LYS A 215 -15.74 -5.90 10.22
N ASN A 216 -15.95 -4.75 10.87
CA ASN A 216 -16.61 -4.65 12.16
C ASN A 216 -17.97 -3.92 12.09
N ASN A 217 -18.53 -3.70 10.88
CA ASN A 217 -19.79 -2.99 10.66
C ASN A 217 -19.79 -1.56 11.26
N ILE A 218 -18.65 -0.88 11.18
CA ILE A 218 -18.50 0.53 11.54
C ILE A 218 -18.65 1.33 10.25
N ASP A 219 -19.44 2.41 10.28
CA ASP A 219 -19.56 3.32 9.14
C ASP A 219 -18.20 3.98 8.87
N VAL A 220 -17.64 3.82 7.67
CA VAL A 220 -16.32 4.36 7.33
C VAL A 220 -16.50 5.50 6.35
N LYS A 221 -15.97 6.67 6.72
CA LYS A 221 -15.94 7.87 5.87
C LYS A 221 -14.50 8.28 5.62
N VAL A 222 -14.20 8.64 4.39
CA VAL A 222 -12.91 9.24 4.04
C VAL A 222 -13.14 10.72 3.78
N THR A 223 -12.35 11.59 4.41
CA THR A 223 -12.39 13.04 4.17
C THR A 223 -11.12 13.50 3.45
N LEU A 224 -11.25 14.45 2.52
CA LEU A 224 -10.11 14.99 1.79
C LEU A 224 -9.45 16.09 2.63
N ALA A 225 -8.31 15.76 3.23
CA ALA A 225 -7.65 16.61 4.21
C ALA A 225 -6.81 17.72 3.55
N SER A 226 -6.87 18.91 4.15
CA SER A 226 -6.08 20.10 3.77
C SER A 226 -5.22 20.55 4.95
N VAL A 227 -3.91 20.69 4.75
CA VAL A 227 -3.02 21.19 5.80
C VAL A 227 -3.35 22.64 6.15
N GLU A 228 -3.70 23.47 5.16
CA GLU A 228 -4.04 24.87 5.38
C GLU A 228 -5.25 25.00 6.32
N GLU A 229 -6.35 24.30 6.02
CA GLU A 229 -7.56 24.30 6.85
C GLU A 229 -7.30 23.75 8.26
N ALA A 230 -6.48 22.70 8.38
CA ALA A 230 -6.07 22.13 9.66
C ALA A 230 -5.31 23.14 10.52
N LEU A 231 -4.37 23.90 9.92
CA LEU A 231 -3.59 24.90 10.64
C LEU A 231 -4.46 26.07 11.11
N GLU A 232 -5.44 26.49 10.32
CA GLU A 232 -6.43 27.48 10.75
C GLU A 232 -7.25 26.98 11.95
N PHE A 233 -7.68 25.71 11.91
CA PHE A 233 -8.37 25.06 13.01
C PHE A 233 -7.50 25.00 14.28
N PHE A 234 -6.25 24.56 14.18
CA PHE A 234 -5.34 24.50 15.33
C PHE A 234 -5.10 25.86 15.97
N LYS A 235 -4.98 26.90 15.15
CA LYS A 235 -4.84 28.27 15.64
C LYS A 235 -6.09 28.73 16.41
N ARG A 236 -7.29 28.40 15.92
CA ARG A 236 -8.56 28.74 16.55
C ARG A 236 -8.76 27.99 17.87
N GLU A 237 -8.52 26.68 17.85
CA GLU A 237 -8.72 25.77 18.99
C GLU A 237 -7.51 25.69 19.95
N LYS A 238 -6.44 26.43 19.65
CA LYS A 238 -5.17 26.47 20.41
C LYS A 238 -4.53 25.08 20.58
N MET A 239 -4.53 24.30 19.50
CA MET A 239 -3.94 22.97 19.45
C MET A 239 -2.51 23.01 18.90
N ASP A 240 -1.70 22.01 19.27
CA ASP A 240 -0.32 21.90 18.80
C ASP A 240 -0.25 21.16 17.46
N PRO A 241 0.22 21.79 16.36
CA PRO A 241 0.34 21.13 15.05
C PRO A 241 1.39 20.00 15.02
N LEU A 242 2.26 19.89 16.03
CA LEU A 242 3.22 18.79 16.17
C LEU A 242 2.63 17.55 16.86
N SER A 243 1.42 17.66 17.41
CA SER A 243 0.76 16.56 18.12
C SER A 243 -0.15 15.75 17.20
N ASN A 244 0.01 14.42 17.21
CA ASN A 244 -0.88 13.50 16.49
C ASN A 244 -2.35 13.64 16.92
N VAL A 245 -2.60 13.97 18.20
CA VAL A 245 -3.96 14.15 18.72
C VAL A 245 -4.67 15.31 18.02
N SER A 246 -3.93 16.37 17.69
CA SER A 246 -4.48 17.51 16.95
C SER A 246 -4.96 17.09 15.57
N TRP A 247 -4.15 16.33 14.83
CA TRP A 247 -4.52 15.82 13.50
C TRP A 247 -5.69 14.86 13.50
N THR A 248 -5.89 14.08 14.58
CA THR A 248 -7.10 13.27 14.73
C THR A 248 -8.33 14.13 14.97
N ALA A 249 -8.20 15.29 15.62
CA ALA A 249 -9.33 16.18 15.88
C ALA A 249 -9.79 16.97 14.64
N THR A 250 -9.03 16.99 13.55
CA THR A 250 -9.39 17.71 12.31
C THR A 250 -10.21 16.85 11.34
N THR A 251 -10.51 15.60 11.66
CA THR A 251 -11.24 14.73 10.72
C THR A 251 -12.58 15.30 10.29
N ASP A 252 -13.25 16.00 11.21
CA ASP A 252 -14.62 16.46 11.06
C ASP A 252 -14.74 17.84 10.37
N ILE A 253 -13.62 18.52 10.15
CA ILE A 253 -13.61 19.82 9.46
C ILE A 253 -13.45 19.69 7.95
N PHE A 254 -12.96 18.54 7.48
CA PHE A 254 -12.66 18.30 6.08
C PHE A 254 -13.91 17.82 5.32
N PRO A 255 -14.04 18.19 4.03
CA PRO A 255 -15.10 17.65 3.20
C PRO A 255 -14.93 16.14 3.00
N LEU A 256 -16.04 15.42 2.75
CA LEU A 256 -15.97 14.03 2.32
C LEU A 256 -15.17 13.94 1.01
N MET A 257 -14.28 12.96 0.93
CA MET A 257 -13.62 12.62 -0.31
C MET A 257 -14.67 11.97 -1.21
N GLU A 258 -14.82 12.49 -2.43
CA GLU A 258 -15.66 11.85 -3.45
C GLU A 258 -15.01 10.53 -3.93
N LYS A 259 -15.39 10.03 -5.10
CA LYS A 259 -14.81 8.81 -5.69
C LYS A 259 -13.30 8.92 -5.93
N TYR A 260 -12.84 10.13 -6.29
CA TYR A 260 -11.45 10.46 -6.49
C TYR A 260 -11.19 11.95 -6.21
N ALA A 261 -9.93 12.31 -6.06
CA ALA A 261 -9.48 13.70 -5.96
C ALA A 261 -8.38 13.96 -7.00
N VAL A 262 -8.43 15.11 -7.67
CA VAL A 262 -7.44 15.49 -8.68
C VAL A 262 -6.51 16.54 -8.08
N GLU A 263 -5.21 16.30 -8.23
CA GLU A 263 -4.16 17.24 -7.88
C GLU A 263 -3.38 17.61 -9.14
N GLU A 264 -3.29 18.89 -9.44
CA GLU A 264 -2.61 19.40 -10.65
C GLU A 264 -1.42 20.28 -10.27
N GLU A 265 -0.29 20.02 -10.91
CA GLU A 265 0.90 20.85 -10.83
C GLU A 265 1.30 21.32 -12.23
N VAL A 266 1.32 22.64 -12.43
CA VAL A 266 1.85 23.27 -13.63
C VAL A 266 3.37 23.35 -13.51
N ILE A 267 4.08 22.62 -14.38
CA ILE A 267 5.55 22.57 -14.37
C ILE A 267 6.13 23.75 -15.15
N GLU A 268 5.55 24.05 -16.32
CA GLU A 268 6.01 25.11 -17.22
C GLU A 268 4.81 25.92 -17.76
N PRO A 269 4.94 27.25 -17.92
CA PRO A 269 3.88 28.06 -18.50
C PRO A 269 3.66 27.73 -19.98
N ILE A 270 2.39 27.52 -20.33
CA ILE A 270 1.95 27.07 -21.66
C ILE A 270 2.16 28.18 -22.70
N ARG A 271 2.79 27.84 -23.83
CA ARG A 271 2.93 28.76 -24.98
C ARG A 271 2.23 28.25 -26.25
N SER A 272 1.95 26.95 -26.35
CA SER A 272 1.17 26.30 -27.41
C SER A 272 0.56 25.00 -26.88
N MET A 273 -0.67 24.68 -27.30
CA MET A 273 -1.47 23.53 -26.83
C MET A 273 -1.60 22.41 -27.88
N SER A 274 -0.86 22.46 -29.00
CA SER A 274 -0.96 21.45 -30.06
C SER A 274 0.10 20.35 -29.92
N GLY A 275 -0.24 19.10 -30.25
CA GLY A 275 0.70 17.98 -30.26
C GLY A 275 1.12 17.54 -28.86
N LEU A 276 0.19 17.52 -27.91
CA LEU A 276 0.47 17.10 -26.54
C LEU A 276 0.51 15.58 -26.44
N THR A 277 1.48 15.08 -25.69
CA THR A 277 1.65 13.65 -25.40
C THR A 277 1.55 13.43 -23.89
N ALA A 278 0.89 12.37 -23.44
CA ALA A 278 0.86 12.00 -22.03
C ALA A 278 1.49 10.63 -21.79
N VAL A 279 2.12 10.50 -20.63
CA VAL A 279 2.51 9.21 -20.06
C VAL A 279 1.73 8.99 -18.77
N VAL A 280 1.07 7.83 -18.68
CA VAL A 280 0.16 7.45 -17.60
C VAL A 280 0.80 6.34 -16.78
N TYR A 281 0.84 6.54 -15.46
CA TYR A 281 1.41 5.60 -14.50
C TYR A 281 0.40 5.27 -13.41
N GLY A 282 0.15 3.98 -13.16
CA GLY A 282 -0.47 3.55 -11.92
C GLY A 282 0.54 3.67 -10.77
N ILE A 283 0.11 4.15 -9.61
CA ILE A 283 0.94 4.28 -8.41
C ILE A 283 0.28 3.50 -7.29
N SER A 284 1.07 2.70 -6.57
CA SER A 284 0.57 2.02 -5.39
C SER A 284 1.53 2.02 -4.19
N TYR A 285 0.96 1.95 -3.00
CA TYR A 285 1.68 1.65 -1.76
C TYR A 285 2.28 0.24 -1.77
N MET A 286 1.72 -0.70 -2.55
CA MET A 286 2.22 -2.08 -2.74
C MET A 286 2.28 -2.47 -4.23
N PRO A 287 3.18 -1.86 -5.01
CA PRO A 287 3.14 -1.91 -6.49
C PRO A 287 3.32 -3.29 -7.11
N LYS A 288 3.85 -4.28 -6.37
CA LYS A 288 4.08 -5.64 -6.88
C LYS A 288 2.91 -6.62 -6.68
N ILE A 289 1.92 -6.24 -5.86
CA ILE A 289 0.87 -7.18 -5.44
C ILE A 289 -0.52 -6.58 -5.38
N ASN A 290 -0.65 -5.26 -5.24
CA ASN A 290 -1.95 -4.63 -5.19
C ASN A 290 -2.51 -4.63 -6.62
N PRO A 291 -3.71 -5.20 -6.86
CA PRO A 291 -4.29 -5.25 -8.20
C PRO A 291 -4.94 -3.93 -8.65
N VAL A 292 -5.08 -2.95 -7.75
CA VAL A 292 -5.61 -1.61 -8.07
C VAL A 292 -4.61 -0.51 -7.69
N PRO A 293 -4.49 0.55 -8.48
CA PRO A 293 -3.67 1.70 -8.11
C PRO A 293 -4.31 2.46 -6.94
N ASP A 294 -3.48 3.08 -6.10
CA ASP A 294 -3.93 4.07 -5.11
C ASP A 294 -4.07 5.45 -5.75
N ALA A 295 -3.30 5.70 -6.82
CA ALA A 295 -3.41 6.89 -7.64
C ALA A 295 -2.97 6.61 -9.07
N VAL A 296 -3.41 7.44 -10.01
CA VAL A 296 -2.87 7.51 -11.36
C VAL A 296 -2.16 8.83 -11.55
N ARG A 297 -0.94 8.79 -12.06
CA ARG A 297 -0.17 9.97 -12.43
C ARG A 297 -0.13 10.11 -13.94
N ILE A 298 -0.44 11.30 -14.41
CA ILE A 298 -0.40 11.70 -15.81
C ILE A 298 0.64 12.80 -15.94
N ILE A 299 1.71 12.53 -16.68
CA ILE A 299 2.68 13.56 -17.05
C ILE A 299 2.44 13.94 -18.50
N THR A 300 2.05 15.20 -18.72
CA THR A 300 1.79 15.73 -20.06
C THR A 300 3.02 16.47 -20.57
N TYR A 301 3.33 16.27 -21.84
CA TYR A 301 4.49 16.80 -22.54
C TYR A 301 4.05 17.62 -23.74
N ALA A 302 4.74 18.75 -23.94
CA ALA A 302 4.78 19.43 -25.23
C ALA A 302 6.14 19.13 -25.87
N GLU A 303 6.13 18.47 -27.04
CA GLU A 303 7.31 17.90 -27.70
C GLU A 303 8.09 16.92 -26.81
N LYS A 304 9.01 17.42 -25.97
CA LYS A 304 9.85 16.63 -25.06
C LYS A 304 9.97 17.26 -23.67
N LYS A 305 9.18 18.29 -23.38
CA LYS A 305 9.22 19.00 -22.10
C LYS A 305 7.95 18.71 -21.31
N PRO A 306 8.05 18.27 -20.04
CA PRO A 306 6.88 18.09 -19.20
C PRO A 306 6.28 19.47 -18.90
N ILE A 307 4.96 19.59 -19.04
CA ILE A 307 4.20 20.83 -18.84
C ILE A 307 3.21 20.73 -17.67
N PHE A 308 2.59 19.56 -17.50
CA PHE A 308 1.65 19.27 -16.42
C PHE A 308 2.00 17.95 -15.74
N ASN A 309 1.75 17.90 -14.44
CA ASN A 309 1.73 16.70 -13.64
C ASN A 309 0.38 16.64 -12.93
N THR A 310 -0.50 15.78 -13.42
CA THR A 310 -1.81 15.51 -12.80
C THR A 310 -1.72 14.21 -12.03
N ILE A 311 -2.23 14.20 -10.80
CA ILE A 311 -2.36 13.00 -9.97
C ILE A 311 -3.83 12.84 -9.60
N ILE A 312 -4.39 11.69 -9.94
CA ILE A 312 -5.75 11.29 -9.63
C ILE A 312 -5.67 10.30 -8.48
N TRP A 313 -6.06 10.74 -7.28
CA TRP A 313 -6.09 9.93 -6.06
C TRP A 313 -7.43 9.23 -5.93
N PHE A 314 -7.45 7.89 -5.87
CA PHE A 314 -8.69 7.15 -5.66
C PHE A 314 -9.08 7.12 -4.19
N ASN A 315 -10.38 7.18 -3.92
CA ASN A 315 -10.88 7.02 -2.57
C ASN A 315 -10.57 5.61 -2.06
N PRO A 316 -9.85 5.45 -0.92
CA PRO A 316 -9.41 4.15 -0.43
C PRO A 316 -10.52 3.14 -0.11
N ILE A 317 -11.76 3.59 0.07
CA ILE A 317 -12.93 2.70 0.28
C ILE A 317 -13.78 2.51 -0.98
N ASP A 318 -13.58 3.32 -2.02
CA ASP A 318 -14.28 3.21 -3.31
C ASP A 318 -13.41 2.47 -4.34
N VAL A 319 -13.24 1.17 -4.08
CA VAL A 319 -12.44 0.27 -4.93
C VAL A 319 -13.02 0.14 -6.33
N GLU A 320 -14.35 0.16 -6.45
CA GLU A 320 -15.05 -0.03 -7.72
C GLU A 320 -14.66 1.08 -8.70
N THR A 321 -14.61 2.33 -8.24
CA THR A 321 -14.08 3.44 -9.03
C THR A 321 -12.66 3.17 -9.52
N ALA A 322 -11.75 2.77 -8.63
CA ALA A 322 -10.35 2.52 -9.00
C ALA A 322 -10.20 1.37 -10.02
N ARG A 323 -11.09 0.37 -9.97
CA ARG A 323 -11.06 -0.81 -10.83
C ARG A 323 -11.75 -0.60 -12.16
N GLU A 324 -12.95 -0.04 -12.16
CA GLU A 324 -13.87 -0.03 -13.31
C GLU A 324 -13.94 1.33 -13.99
N GLU A 325 -13.84 2.42 -13.23
CA GLU A 325 -14.00 3.78 -13.75
C GLU A 325 -12.66 4.46 -14.04
N SER A 326 -11.54 3.92 -13.53
CA SER A 326 -10.21 4.54 -13.65
C SER A 326 -9.81 4.85 -15.09
N SER A 327 -10.05 3.92 -16.02
CA SER A 327 -9.76 4.15 -17.44
C SER A 327 -10.57 5.30 -18.01
N GLN A 328 -11.86 5.39 -17.69
CA GLN A 328 -12.71 6.49 -18.16
C GLN A 328 -12.29 7.83 -17.54
N ILE A 329 -12.03 7.85 -16.24
CA ILE A 329 -11.55 9.05 -15.51
C ILE A 329 -10.25 9.57 -16.12
N ILE A 330 -9.32 8.66 -16.45
CA ILE A 330 -8.06 9.01 -17.11
C ILE A 330 -8.32 9.60 -18.50
N MET A 331 -9.17 8.96 -19.31
CA MET A 331 -9.46 9.43 -20.67
C MET A 331 -10.16 10.80 -20.67
N ASP A 332 -11.14 11.01 -19.79
CA ASP A 332 -11.82 12.29 -19.63
C ASP A 332 -10.83 13.41 -19.26
N GLU A 333 -9.86 13.10 -18.40
CA GLU A 333 -8.83 14.04 -17.98
C GLU A 333 -7.82 14.34 -19.11
N LEU A 334 -7.43 13.32 -19.88
CA LEU A 334 -6.55 13.49 -21.05
C LEU A 334 -7.23 14.30 -22.16
N ASP A 335 -8.53 14.06 -22.39
CA ASP A 335 -9.35 14.82 -23.34
C ASP A 335 -9.49 16.28 -22.89
N ARG A 336 -9.71 16.53 -21.60
CA ARG A 336 -9.75 17.89 -21.01
C ARG A 336 -8.44 18.63 -21.22
N LEU A 337 -7.30 17.93 -21.12
CA LEU A 337 -5.96 18.48 -21.34
C LEU A 337 -5.61 18.65 -22.83
N GLY A 338 -6.40 18.06 -23.75
CA GLY A 338 -6.14 18.12 -25.19
C GLY A 338 -4.97 17.24 -25.63
N VAL A 339 -4.78 16.08 -24.96
CA VAL A 339 -3.72 15.13 -25.30
C VAL A 339 -4.07 14.36 -26.57
N GLU A 340 -3.09 14.26 -27.49
CA GLU A 340 -3.25 13.59 -28.78
C GLU A 340 -2.62 12.19 -28.79
N GLU A 341 -1.54 11.97 -28.02
CA GLU A 341 -0.85 10.69 -27.91
C GLU A 341 -0.72 10.24 -26.45
N ILE A 342 -1.02 8.98 -26.17
CA ILE A 342 -1.07 8.43 -24.81
C ILE A 342 -0.20 7.18 -24.72
N TYR A 343 0.65 7.12 -23.71
CA TYR A 343 1.50 5.97 -23.40
C TYR A 343 1.17 5.47 -21.99
N PHE A 344 0.71 4.22 -21.88
CA PHE A 344 0.45 3.58 -20.59
C PHE A 344 1.65 2.75 -20.14
N GLU A 345 2.05 2.92 -18.89
CA GLU A 345 2.99 2.01 -18.23
C GLU A 345 2.21 0.81 -17.64
N GLU A 346 2.60 -0.40 -18.01
CA GLU A 346 1.90 -1.64 -17.60
C GLU A 346 2.10 -1.98 -16.11
N SER A 347 3.16 -1.44 -15.49
CA SER A 347 3.51 -1.75 -14.09
C SER A 347 3.17 -0.61 -13.15
N PHE A 348 2.66 -0.94 -11.96
CA PHE A 348 2.50 0.05 -10.90
C PHE A 348 3.85 0.52 -10.36
N LEU A 349 3.96 1.83 -10.19
CA LEU A 349 5.12 2.49 -9.61
C LEU A 349 4.91 2.72 -8.12
N SER A 350 6.01 2.92 -7.41
CA SER A 350 5.96 3.30 -6.01
C SER A 350 5.90 4.82 -5.83
N PHE A 351 5.55 5.29 -4.64
CA PHE A 351 5.50 6.73 -4.34
C PHE A 351 6.85 7.45 -4.44
N LYS A 352 7.96 6.73 -4.61
CA LYS A 352 9.27 7.34 -4.89
C LYS A 352 9.23 8.20 -6.16
N THR A 353 8.30 7.92 -7.08
CA THR A 353 8.11 8.70 -8.31
C THR A 353 7.46 10.07 -8.08
N LEU A 354 6.80 10.26 -6.94
CA LEU A 354 6.20 11.54 -6.52
C LEU A 354 7.13 12.39 -5.64
N ALA A 355 8.25 11.81 -5.17
CA ALA A 355 9.09 12.34 -4.10
C ALA A 355 10.25 13.23 -4.56
#